data_AF-U4LT27-F1
#
_entry.id   AF-U4LT27-F1
#
_cell.length_a   1.000
_cell.length_b   1.000
_cell.length_c   1.000
_cell.angle_alpha   90.00
_cell.angle_beta   90.00
_cell.angle_gamma   90.00
#
_symmetry.space_group_name_H-M   'P 1'
#
loop_
_entity.id
_entity.type
_entity.pdbx_description
1 polymer ?
#
loop_
_entity_poly.entity_id
_entity_poly.type
_entity_poly.pdbx_seq_one_letter_code
_entity_poly.pdbx_strand_id
1 'polypeptide(L)'
;MDTSFPLPSSATSPSSLVPELERSSAEDAAAALLSSPPLSRTHSTSSSTGNTQDSDDWEIFPPLDKLTIFDLLDQFALPQRLEKINKTYATQKEKVKRGFQQTKTKAIQRSKDFDIDKYREKYAKGLDKVLERWNDTKVVSSREKISFVVGVSNVFVSGYLIGGYPEWMHIWYSLQMLYFMPIRYYSYHKCGYHYFLADLCYFVNVMLLLSLWVFPNSRRLFIAAYCLSYGNNAWAIAMWRNSMVFHSLDKVTSLFIHLMPPVVLHCMVHLCDPEFQAARFPAVARIKTTELYGLRDMIIWATFPYFIWQISYHFGISVRKRDKIAAGRPTSFTWLLKSYKNTWIGKIVHKLPTQLQEPAFMFIQYSYAVLTMLPCPLWFYHRSLSAVFISVVGWWSVYNGATYYIDVFGKRFQKELEEFKKEAAKWQQYEGGHSRSTSEVNVKLLHDLDGGPKVSGSDASAPSTTTPNLKERNPAAESIPAENQ
;
A
#
# COMPACT_ATOMS: atom_id res chain seq x y z
N MET A 1 37.07 -8.43 -69.82
CA MET A 1 38.05 -8.20 -68.74
C MET A 1 37.28 -7.66 -67.55
N ASP A 2 36.51 -8.48 -66.82
CA ASP A 2 36.84 -9.77 -66.18
C ASP A 2 37.83 -9.56 -65.01
N THR A 3 37.64 -10.11 -63.80
CA THR A 3 36.56 -10.94 -63.26
C THR A 3 36.57 -10.93 -61.72
N SER A 4 35.44 -11.33 -61.14
CA SER A 4 35.23 -11.86 -59.78
C SER A 4 36.42 -12.50 -59.03
N PHE A 5 36.48 -12.28 -57.70
CA PHE A 5 37.12 -13.17 -56.74
C PHE A 5 36.07 -14.09 -56.04
N PRO A 6 36.30 -15.41 -55.93
CA PRO A 6 35.32 -16.36 -55.37
C PRO A 6 35.68 -16.90 -53.97
N LEU A 7 34.69 -17.52 -53.32
CA LEU A 7 34.86 -18.60 -52.35
C LEU A 7 34.74 -19.95 -53.08
N PRO A 8 35.43 -21.01 -52.61
CA PRO A 8 34.70 -22.26 -52.33
C PRO A 8 35.21 -23.04 -51.10
N SER A 9 34.60 -24.20 -50.86
CA SER A 9 34.62 -24.97 -49.61
C SER A 9 35.28 -26.35 -49.70
N SER A 10 35.61 -26.91 -48.51
CA SER A 10 35.44 -28.33 -48.09
C SER A 10 36.66 -29.29 -47.92
N ALA A 11 36.51 -30.14 -46.88
CA ALA A 11 37.13 -31.44 -46.57
C ALA A 11 38.64 -31.54 -46.20
N THR A 12 38.94 -32.08 -45.00
CA THR A 12 39.51 -33.44 -44.73
C THR A 12 39.66 -33.69 -43.20
N SER A 13 39.49 -34.94 -42.74
CA SER A 13 39.53 -35.44 -41.33
C SER A 13 40.94 -35.99 -40.95
N PRO A 14 41.21 -36.82 -39.88
CA PRO A 14 40.39 -37.39 -38.77
C PRO A 14 41.07 -37.54 -37.37
N SER A 15 40.32 -38.12 -36.39
CA SER A 15 40.78 -38.93 -35.21
C SER A 15 41.56 -38.25 -34.06
N SER A 16 41.55 -38.72 -32.79
CA SER A 16 41.05 -39.96 -32.18
C SER A 16 40.61 -39.85 -30.69
N LEU A 17 39.46 -40.48 -30.38
CA LEU A 17 39.19 -41.44 -29.26
C LEU A 17 39.30 -41.07 -27.76
N VAL A 18 38.15 -41.21 -27.10
CA VAL A 18 37.97 -41.64 -25.69
C VAL A 18 37.74 -43.17 -25.68
N PRO A 19 37.93 -43.90 -24.57
CA PRO A 19 36.75 -44.60 -24.03
C PRO A 19 36.65 -44.66 -22.49
N GLU A 20 35.46 -45.06 -22.06
CA GLU A 20 34.89 -45.12 -20.71
C GLU A 20 34.80 -46.58 -20.22
N LEU A 21 34.72 -46.86 -18.89
CA LEU A 21 33.98 -48.00 -18.30
C LEU A 21 34.03 -48.07 -16.75
N GLU A 22 33.10 -48.86 -16.20
CA GLU A 22 32.68 -48.98 -14.79
C GLU A 22 33.59 -49.87 -13.89
N ARG A 23 33.57 -49.69 -12.55
CA ARG A 23 32.96 -50.65 -11.57
C ARG A 23 33.28 -50.41 -10.07
N SER A 24 32.22 -50.59 -9.27
CA SER A 24 32.06 -51.16 -7.90
C SER A 24 33.20 -51.25 -6.84
N SER A 25 32.74 -51.16 -5.58
CA SER A 25 33.29 -51.78 -4.33
C SER A 25 34.68 -51.32 -3.85
N ALA A 26 35.03 -51.42 -2.57
CA ALA A 26 34.31 -51.46 -1.29
C ALA A 26 35.38 -51.27 -0.18
N GLU A 27 34.94 -51.08 1.08
CA GLU A 27 35.76 -51.26 2.30
C GLU A 27 37.08 -50.47 2.43
N ASP A 28 37.08 -49.50 3.36
CA ASP A 28 38.11 -49.54 4.40
C ASP A 28 37.53 -49.09 5.74
N ALA A 29 37.85 -49.84 6.79
CA ALA A 29 37.50 -49.56 8.19
C ALA A 29 38.77 -49.03 8.91
N ALA A 30 38.83 -48.68 10.19
CA ALA A 30 37.95 -48.95 11.33
C ALA A 30 38.25 -47.97 12.49
N ALA A 31 37.37 -48.00 13.50
CA ALA A 31 37.62 -47.69 14.93
C ALA A 31 38.01 -46.26 15.36
N ALA A 32 37.64 -45.74 16.54
CA ALA A 32 36.60 -46.04 17.54
C ALA A 32 36.81 -45.08 18.74
N LEU A 33 35.84 -45.08 19.68
CA LEU A 33 35.83 -44.41 21.00
C LEU A 33 35.44 -42.90 20.95
N LEU A 34 34.68 -42.32 21.90
CA LEU A 34 34.01 -42.85 23.11
C LEU A 34 32.68 -42.09 23.41
N SER A 35 31.94 -42.54 24.44
CA SER A 35 30.67 -41.97 24.99
C SER A 35 30.91 -40.74 25.90
N SER A 36 29.96 -39.84 26.22
CA SER A 36 28.63 -40.06 26.85
C SER A 36 27.70 -38.79 26.81
N PRO A 37 26.38 -38.90 27.11
CA PRO A 37 25.39 -37.80 27.12
C PRO A 37 25.05 -37.33 28.58
N PRO A 38 23.90 -36.70 28.94
CA PRO A 38 22.92 -35.87 28.20
C PRO A 38 22.69 -34.46 28.83
N LEU A 39 21.99 -33.54 28.16
CA LEU A 39 21.26 -32.45 28.84
C LEU A 39 20.00 -32.03 28.08
N SER A 40 18.87 -31.98 28.78
CA SER A 40 17.55 -31.65 28.26
C SER A 40 17.15 -30.20 28.57
N ARG A 41 16.39 -29.54 27.68
CA ARG A 41 15.52 -28.42 28.07
C ARG A 41 14.39 -28.10 27.08
N THR A 42 13.18 -28.42 27.53
CA THR A 42 11.93 -27.64 27.42
C THR A 42 11.46 -27.15 26.05
N HIS A 43 10.33 -27.73 25.61
CA HIS A 43 9.41 -27.13 24.65
C HIS A 43 9.04 -25.68 24.99
N SER A 44 8.84 -24.87 23.96
CA SER A 44 7.93 -23.72 24.00
C SER A 44 6.97 -23.84 22.82
N THR A 45 5.71 -24.15 23.12
CA THR A 45 4.65 -24.31 22.14
C THR A 45 4.19 -22.96 21.60
N SER A 46 4.70 -22.57 20.42
CA SER A 46 4.02 -21.56 19.61
C SER A 46 2.77 -22.20 18.99
N SER A 47 1.59 -21.86 19.51
CA SER A 47 0.31 -22.34 19.00
C SER A 47 0.06 -21.79 17.59
N SER A 48 0.31 -22.61 16.58
CA SER A 48 -0.20 -22.40 15.24
C SER A 48 -1.71 -22.60 15.23
N THR A 49 -2.47 -21.50 15.08
CA THR A 49 -3.86 -21.58 14.65
C THR A 49 -3.95 -20.98 13.26
N GLY A 50 -3.58 -21.79 12.28
CA GLY A 50 -4.00 -21.50 10.92
C GLY A 50 -5.50 -21.70 10.82
N ASN A 51 -6.23 -20.67 10.40
CA ASN A 51 -7.32 -20.90 9.48
C ASN A 51 -7.38 -19.78 8.45
N THR A 52 -7.61 -20.20 7.22
CA THR A 52 -7.50 -19.42 5.99
C THR A 52 -8.62 -18.41 5.82
N GLN A 53 -8.26 -17.17 5.49
CA GLN A 53 -9.10 -16.27 4.70
C GLN A 53 -8.19 -15.57 3.67
N ASP A 54 -8.17 -16.09 2.44
CA ASP A 54 -7.39 -15.53 1.32
C ASP A 54 -7.99 -14.20 0.82
N SER A 55 -7.72 -13.10 1.53
CA SER A 55 -7.89 -11.74 1.03
C SER A 55 -7.29 -10.70 1.98
N ASP A 56 -6.03 -10.28 1.77
CA ASP A 56 -5.51 -8.97 2.25
C ASP A 56 -4.08 -8.64 1.71
N ASP A 57 -3.71 -9.14 0.52
CA ASP A 57 -2.35 -8.96 -0.05
C ASP A 57 -2.12 -7.54 -0.69
N TRP A 58 -2.93 -6.55 -0.29
CA TRP A 58 -2.90 -5.16 -0.81
C TRP A 58 -2.26 -4.14 0.15
N GLU A 59 -1.97 -4.48 1.41
CA GLU A 59 -1.32 -3.59 2.38
C GLU A 59 0.22 -3.53 2.20
N ILE A 60 0.69 -2.98 1.09
CA ILE A 60 2.13 -2.81 0.77
C ILE A 60 2.72 -1.50 1.34
N PHE A 61 1.94 -0.72 2.10
CA PHE A 61 2.37 0.55 2.68
C PHE A 61 2.30 0.53 4.22
N PRO A 62 3.28 1.12 4.93
CA PRO A 62 3.17 1.33 6.36
C PRO A 62 1.95 2.22 6.66
N PRO A 63 1.20 1.97 7.75
CA PRO A 63 -0.16 2.47 7.90
C PRO A 63 -0.19 3.94 8.35
N LEU A 64 -0.10 4.84 7.36
CA LEU A 64 -0.28 6.28 7.56
C LEU A 64 -1.77 6.62 7.75
N ASP A 65 -2.65 5.96 7.00
CA ASP A 65 -4.12 6.13 7.00
C ASP A 65 -4.79 5.79 8.34
N LYS A 66 -4.07 5.20 9.31
CA LYS A 66 -4.53 4.99 10.70
C LYS A 66 -4.88 6.28 11.42
N LEU A 67 -4.32 7.40 10.99
CA LEU A 67 -4.31 8.65 11.75
C LEU A 67 -5.43 9.60 11.33
N THR A 68 -5.83 9.55 10.05
CA THR A 68 -6.99 10.28 9.51
C THR A 68 -8.31 9.86 10.17
N ILE A 69 -8.39 8.60 10.60
CA ILE A 69 -9.50 8.04 11.41
C ILE A 69 -9.67 8.81 12.73
N PHE A 70 -8.57 9.04 13.45
CA PHE A 70 -8.62 9.73 14.74
C PHE A 70 -8.92 11.22 14.59
N ASP A 71 -8.37 11.89 13.57
CA ASP A 71 -8.63 13.31 13.29
C ASP A 71 -10.11 13.58 12.97
N LEU A 72 -10.77 12.67 12.22
CA LEU A 72 -12.21 12.73 11.96
C LEU A 72 -13.05 12.50 13.24
N LEU A 73 -12.60 11.61 14.13
CA LEU A 73 -13.25 11.34 15.42
C LEU A 73 -13.04 12.46 16.45
N ASP A 74 -11.88 13.12 16.43
CA ASP A 74 -11.53 14.24 17.30
C ASP A 74 -12.49 15.41 17.06
N GLN A 75 -12.80 15.67 15.79
CA GLN A 75 -13.71 16.73 15.35
C GLN A 75 -15.19 16.47 15.71
N PHE A 76 -15.61 15.22 15.96
CA PHE A 76 -17.01 14.88 16.21
C PHE A 76 -17.35 14.36 17.63
N ALA A 77 -16.38 13.90 18.44
CA ALA A 77 -16.73 13.21 19.70
C ALA A 77 -15.86 13.54 20.94
N LEU A 78 -14.68 14.15 20.80
CA LEU A 78 -13.71 14.23 21.89
C LEU A 78 -13.86 15.38 22.91
N PRO A 79 -14.31 16.63 22.60
CA PRO A 79 -14.35 17.69 23.62
C PRO A 79 -15.30 17.34 24.79
N GLN A 80 -16.46 16.74 24.52
CA GLN A 80 -17.42 16.35 25.56
C GLN A 80 -16.94 15.17 26.43
N ARG A 81 -16.07 14.29 25.91
CA ARG A 81 -15.52 13.17 26.68
C ARG A 81 -14.27 13.57 27.46
N LEU A 82 -13.41 14.40 26.89
CA LEU A 82 -12.26 14.98 27.60
C LEU A 82 -12.70 15.84 28.79
N GLU A 83 -13.80 16.61 28.67
CA GLU A 83 -14.33 17.37 29.80
C GLU A 83 -14.81 16.46 30.94
N LYS A 84 -15.49 15.34 30.63
CA LYS A 84 -15.92 14.34 31.62
C LYS A 84 -14.74 13.64 32.28
N ILE A 85 -13.69 13.32 31.53
CA ILE A 85 -12.46 12.71 32.07
C ILE A 85 -11.74 13.70 32.98
N ASN A 86 -11.56 14.96 32.57
CA ASN A 86 -10.98 16.02 33.42
C ASN A 86 -11.80 16.27 34.69
N LYS A 87 -13.14 16.32 34.61
CA LYS A 87 -14.01 16.44 35.81
C LYS A 87 -13.87 15.24 36.75
N THR A 88 -13.77 14.03 36.21
CA THR A 88 -13.57 12.81 37.02
C THR A 88 -12.18 12.79 37.67
N TYR A 89 -11.14 13.20 36.93
CA TYR A 89 -9.78 13.26 37.45
C TYR A 89 -9.60 14.37 38.50
N ALA A 90 -10.22 15.54 38.31
CA ALA A 90 -10.22 16.63 39.29
C ALA A 90 -10.93 16.23 40.59
N THR A 91 -12.08 15.57 40.51
CA THR A 91 -12.83 15.09 41.69
C THR A 91 -12.14 13.93 42.41
N GLN A 92 -11.45 13.02 41.70
CA GLN A 92 -10.59 12.03 42.34
C GLN A 92 -9.36 12.67 43.01
N LYS A 93 -8.71 13.64 42.35
CA LYS A 93 -7.56 14.39 42.91
C LYS A 93 -7.94 15.14 44.19
N GLU A 94 -9.12 15.74 44.25
CA GLU A 94 -9.66 16.32 45.49
C GLU A 94 -9.88 15.28 46.59
N LYS A 95 -10.52 14.14 46.30
CA LYS A 95 -10.77 13.09 47.29
C LYS A 95 -9.46 12.51 47.85
N VAL A 96 -8.47 12.26 47.00
CA VAL A 96 -7.13 11.82 47.41
C VAL A 96 -6.44 12.89 48.26
N LYS A 97 -6.51 14.17 47.87
CA LYS A 97 -5.93 15.28 48.65
C LYS A 97 -6.56 15.41 50.05
N ARG A 98 -7.89 15.24 50.17
CA ARG A 98 -8.61 15.28 51.45
C ARG A 98 -8.22 14.09 52.35
N GLY A 99 -8.12 12.88 51.80
CA GLY A 99 -7.59 11.72 52.54
C GLY A 99 -6.14 11.92 53.00
N PHE A 100 -5.28 12.47 52.13
CA PHE A 100 -3.88 12.75 52.45
C PHE A 100 -3.69 13.84 53.53
N GLN A 101 -4.66 14.73 53.72
CA GLN A 101 -4.64 15.72 54.80
C GLN A 101 -5.12 15.16 56.14
N GLN A 102 -5.90 14.07 56.17
CA GLN A 102 -6.29 13.40 57.42
C GLN A 102 -5.23 12.41 57.92
N THR A 103 -4.47 11.76 57.04
CA THR A 103 -3.42 10.79 57.43
C THR A 103 -2.04 11.43 57.66
N LYS A 104 -1.97 12.60 58.31
CA LYS A 104 -0.71 13.35 58.52
C LYS A 104 -0.12 13.19 59.93
N THR A 105 0.06 11.94 60.37
CA THR A 105 0.79 11.61 61.62
C THR A 105 1.81 10.49 61.42
N LYS A 106 3.06 10.92 61.16
CA LYS A 106 4.37 10.24 61.36
C LYS A 106 4.65 8.89 60.65
N ALA A 107 5.92 8.78 60.24
CA ALA A 107 6.67 7.57 59.90
C ALA A 107 6.20 6.72 58.69
N ILE A 108 6.74 7.03 57.51
CA ILE A 108 7.68 6.19 56.72
C ILE A 108 8.05 7.04 55.50
N GLN A 109 9.14 7.80 55.63
CA GLN A 109 9.58 8.79 54.63
C GLN A 109 11.05 8.53 54.27
N ARG A 110 11.26 7.48 53.46
CA ARG A 110 12.49 7.22 52.70
C ARG A 110 12.35 6.07 51.68
N SER A 111 11.43 5.12 51.89
CA SER A 111 11.14 4.06 50.91
C SER A 111 10.08 4.45 49.87
N LYS A 112 9.01 5.17 50.29
CA LYS A 112 7.95 5.62 49.37
C LYS A 112 8.42 6.61 48.31
N ASP A 113 9.34 7.52 48.64
CA ASP A 113 9.84 8.53 47.69
C ASP A 113 10.62 7.87 46.54
N PHE A 114 11.39 6.81 46.81
CA PHE A 114 12.17 6.10 45.78
C PHE A 114 11.27 5.36 44.77
N ASP A 115 10.12 4.82 45.22
CA ASP A 115 9.11 4.28 44.30
C ASP A 115 8.40 5.41 43.54
N ILE A 116 7.99 6.49 44.22
CA ILE A 116 7.30 7.63 43.59
C ILE A 116 8.14 8.25 42.47
N ASP A 117 9.45 8.44 42.66
CA ASP A 117 10.33 8.97 41.63
C ASP A 117 10.54 7.98 40.47
N LYS A 118 10.60 6.68 40.74
CA LYS A 118 10.61 5.62 39.71
C LYS A 118 9.29 5.54 38.93
N TYR A 119 8.16 5.79 39.57
CA TYR A 119 6.85 5.94 38.92
C TYR A 119 6.81 7.21 38.08
N ARG A 120 7.30 8.36 38.59
CA ARG A 120 7.42 9.60 37.83
C ARG A 120 8.30 9.45 36.59
N GLU A 121 9.45 8.79 36.71
CA GLU A 121 10.35 8.57 35.58
C GLU A 121 9.70 7.68 34.50
N LYS A 122 8.98 6.62 34.91
CA LYS A 122 8.17 5.81 33.99
C LYS A 122 7.02 6.61 33.35
N TYR A 123 6.38 7.49 34.11
CA TYR A 123 5.26 8.31 33.63
C TYR A 123 5.75 9.42 32.68
N ALA A 124 6.89 10.05 32.96
CA ALA A 124 7.56 10.99 32.07
C ALA A 124 7.97 10.31 30.76
N LYS A 125 8.68 9.17 30.82
CA LYS A 125 9.01 8.37 29.62
C LYS A 125 7.79 7.85 28.86
N GLY A 126 6.65 7.71 29.54
CA GLY A 126 5.35 7.40 28.91
C GLY A 126 4.77 8.63 28.20
N LEU A 127 4.77 9.78 28.87
CA LEU A 127 4.30 11.06 28.35
C LEU A 127 5.12 11.53 27.15
N ASP A 128 6.44 11.43 27.21
CA ASP A 128 7.36 11.78 26.12
C ASP A 128 7.05 10.95 24.86
N LYS A 129 6.85 9.63 25.01
CA LYS A 129 6.44 8.74 23.91
C LYS A 129 5.05 9.06 23.35
N VAL A 130 4.12 9.56 24.17
CA VAL A 130 2.81 10.02 23.70
C VAL A 130 2.95 11.36 22.98
N LEU A 131 3.78 12.28 23.47
CA LEU A 131 4.02 13.59 22.87
C LEU A 131 4.74 13.47 21.52
N GLU A 132 5.73 12.57 21.42
CA GLU A 132 6.44 12.22 20.19
C GLU A 132 5.46 11.64 19.15
N ARG A 133 4.66 10.63 19.53
CA ARG A 133 3.59 10.08 18.68
C ARG A 133 2.55 11.12 18.28
N TRP A 134 2.21 12.06 19.14
CA TRP A 134 1.24 13.13 18.84
C TRP A 134 1.81 14.15 17.84
N ASN A 135 3.08 14.54 18.00
CA ASN A 135 3.76 15.39 17.04
C ASN A 135 3.88 14.71 15.67
N ASP A 136 4.29 13.44 15.62
CA ASP A 136 4.30 12.64 14.39
C ASP A 136 2.90 12.58 13.76
N THR A 137 1.86 12.32 14.56
CA THR A 137 0.46 12.29 14.10
C THR A 137 0.03 13.63 13.50
N LYS A 138 0.36 14.74 14.16
CA LYS A 138 0.03 16.10 13.69
C LYS A 138 0.76 16.45 12.39
N VAL A 139 2.02 16.04 12.25
CA VAL A 139 2.80 16.21 11.01
C VAL A 139 2.24 15.36 9.88
N VAL A 140 1.84 14.12 10.14
CA VAL A 140 1.22 13.23 9.14
C VAL A 140 -0.14 13.76 8.69
N SER A 141 -1.04 14.11 9.62
CA SER A 141 -2.34 14.75 9.30
C SER A 141 -2.16 16.04 8.49
N SER A 142 -1.19 16.88 8.84
CA SER A 142 -0.88 18.10 8.08
C SER A 142 -0.43 17.79 6.64
N ARG A 143 0.41 16.76 6.46
CA ARG A 143 0.86 16.31 5.13
C ARG A 143 -0.29 15.69 4.32
N GLU A 144 -1.20 14.97 4.95
CA GLU A 144 -2.41 14.42 4.31
C GLU A 144 -3.36 15.52 3.85
N LYS A 145 -3.60 16.54 4.70
CA LYS A 145 -4.40 17.73 4.35
C LYS A 145 -3.79 18.50 3.18
N ILE A 146 -2.47 18.72 3.19
CA ILE A 146 -1.75 19.34 2.06
C ILE A 146 -1.86 18.48 0.80
N SER A 147 -1.65 17.16 0.90
CA SER A 147 -1.76 16.23 -0.24
C SER A 147 -3.16 16.25 -0.85
N PHE A 148 -4.20 16.30 0.01
CA PHE A 148 -5.59 16.40 -0.40
C PHE A 148 -5.86 17.69 -1.17
N VAL A 149 -5.47 18.85 -0.61
CA VAL A 149 -5.63 20.16 -1.27
C VAL A 149 -4.88 20.18 -2.60
N VAL A 150 -3.62 19.76 -2.63
CA VAL A 150 -2.83 19.66 -3.88
C VAL A 150 -3.50 18.74 -4.89
N GLY A 151 -3.98 17.57 -4.49
CA GLY A 151 -4.65 16.60 -5.36
C GLY A 151 -5.95 17.12 -5.97
N VAL A 152 -6.79 17.79 -5.17
CA VAL A 152 -8.05 18.39 -5.65
C VAL A 152 -7.77 19.61 -6.52
N SER A 153 -6.87 20.52 -6.11
CA SER A 153 -6.43 21.66 -6.93
C SER A 153 -5.84 21.20 -8.26
N ASN A 154 -5.11 20.08 -8.28
CA ASN A 154 -4.55 19.49 -9.48
C ASN A 154 -5.63 19.09 -10.50
N VAL A 155 -6.72 18.47 -10.04
CA VAL A 155 -7.87 18.13 -10.91
C VAL A 155 -8.59 19.39 -11.38
N PHE A 156 -8.83 20.36 -10.48
CA PHE A 156 -9.50 21.62 -10.81
C PHE A 156 -8.73 22.44 -11.87
N VAL A 157 -7.43 22.68 -11.65
CA VAL A 157 -6.57 23.41 -12.60
C VAL A 157 -6.46 22.68 -13.92
N SER A 158 -6.28 21.35 -13.91
CA SER A 158 -6.23 20.57 -15.16
C SER A 158 -7.54 20.67 -15.94
N GLY A 159 -8.69 20.57 -15.28
CA GLY A 159 -10.01 20.72 -15.91
C GLY A 159 -10.24 22.11 -16.50
N TYR A 160 -9.87 23.17 -15.75
CA TYR A 160 -9.95 24.55 -16.21
C TYR A 160 -9.08 24.80 -17.46
N LEU A 161 -7.83 24.32 -17.46
CA LEU A 161 -6.94 24.45 -18.59
C LEU A 161 -7.42 23.64 -19.82
N ILE A 162 -7.90 22.41 -19.65
CA ILE A 162 -8.47 21.62 -20.76
C ILE A 162 -9.68 22.34 -21.39
N GLY A 163 -10.53 22.98 -20.57
CA GLY A 163 -11.76 23.62 -21.03
C GLY A 163 -11.59 25.01 -21.61
N GLY A 164 -10.65 25.81 -21.09
CA GLY A 164 -10.49 27.23 -21.48
C GLY A 164 -9.16 27.61 -22.13
N TYR A 165 -8.07 26.89 -21.83
CA TYR A 165 -6.70 27.28 -22.21
C TYR A 165 -5.83 26.04 -22.53
N PRO A 166 -6.23 25.18 -23.50
CA PRO A 166 -5.60 23.89 -23.78
C PRO A 166 -4.13 24.02 -24.20
N GLU A 167 -3.74 25.16 -24.75
CA GLU A 167 -2.37 25.48 -25.14
C GLU A 167 -1.39 25.49 -23.95
N TRP A 168 -1.85 25.78 -22.72
CA TRP A 168 -1.01 25.76 -21.51
C TRP A 168 -0.81 24.37 -20.91
N MET A 169 -1.56 23.35 -21.35
CA MET A 169 -1.53 22.01 -20.74
C MET A 169 -0.16 21.33 -20.79
N HIS A 170 0.62 21.61 -21.83
CA HIS A 170 1.98 21.07 -21.95
C HIS A 170 2.97 21.68 -20.93
N ILE A 171 2.77 22.95 -20.56
CA ILE A 171 3.54 23.63 -19.52
C ILE A 171 3.13 23.10 -18.15
N TRP A 172 1.82 23.03 -17.89
CA TRP A 172 1.27 22.49 -16.65
C TRP A 172 1.77 21.07 -16.34
N TYR A 173 1.69 20.17 -17.32
CA TYR A 173 2.27 18.82 -17.23
C TYR A 173 3.77 18.80 -16.94
N SER A 174 4.53 19.72 -17.54
CA SER A 174 5.98 19.81 -17.32
C SER A 174 6.30 20.28 -15.90
N LEU A 175 5.52 21.21 -15.35
CA LEU A 175 5.62 21.65 -13.94
C LEU A 175 5.23 20.52 -12.98
N GLN A 176 4.14 19.80 -13.26
CA GLN A 176 3.73 18.63 -12.48
C GLN A 176 4.80 17.52 -12.50
N MET A 177 5.42 17.24 -13.65
CA MET A 177 6.56 16.31 -13.75
C MET A 177 7.75 16.78 -12.91
N LEU A 178 8.12 18.06 -12.97
CA LEU A 178 9.22 18.64 -12.20
C LEU A 178 8.96 18.59 -10.69
N TYR A 179 7.70 18.65 -10.25
CA TYR A 179 7.32 18.54 -8.84
C TYR A 179 7.21 17.09 -8.36
N PHE A 180 6.45 16.24 -9.06
CA PHE A 180 6.16 14.88 -8.59
C PHE A 180 7.35 13.93 -8.73
N MET A 181 8.17 14.04 -9.79
CA MET A 181 9.24 13.07 -10.05
C MET A 181 10.37 13.09 -8.99
N PRO A 182 10.89 14.25 -8.53
CA PRO A 182 11.90 14.28 -7.48
C PRO A 182 11.39 13.72 -6.14
N ILE A 183 10.14 14.04 -5.76
CA ILE A 183 9.50 13.54 -4.54
C ILE A 183 9.36 12.00 -4.62
N ARG A 184 8.88 11.50 -5.76
CA ARG A 184 8.73 10.07 -6.04
C ARG A 184 10.08 9.34 -6.00
N TYR A 185 11.11 9.89 -6.64
CA TYR A 185 12.47 9.36 -6.64
C TYR A 185 13.01 9.22 -5.21
N TYR A 186 12.95 10.28 -4.41
CA TYR A 186 13.42 10.26 -3.03
C TYR A 186 12.67 9.22 -2.17
N SER A 187 11.34 9.21 -2.24
CA SER A 187 10.49 8.28 -1.50
C SER A 187 10.81 6.81 -1.83
N TYR A 188 10.86 6.47 -3.13
CA TYR A 188 11.11 5.10 -3.59
C TYR A 188 12.55 4.66 -3.34
N HIS A 189 13.53 5.56 -3.34
CA HIS A 189 14.88 5.23 -2.89
C HIS A 189 14.91 4.89 -1.39
N LYS A 190 14.24 5.69 -0.55
CA LYS A 190 14.15 5.46 0.91
C LYS A 190 13.44 4.13 1.25
N CYS A 191 12.39 3.77 0.51
CA CYS A 191 11.63 2.53 0.71
C CYS A 191 12.17 1.31 -0.07
N GLY A 192 13.29 1.43 -0.80
CA GLY A 192 13.88 0.32 -1.56
C GLY A 192 13.21 -0.01 -2.90
N TYR A 193 12.16 0.72 -3.29
CA TYR A 193 11.34 0.54 -4.50
C TYR A 193 11.88 1.21 -5.77
N HIS A 194 13.11 1.74 -5.76
CA HIS A 194 13.74 2.45 -6.89
C HIS A 194 13.71 1.70 -8.25
N TYR A 195 13.62 0.37 -8.28
CA TYR A 195 13.50 -0.37 -9.54
C TYR A 195 12.16 -0.13 -10.27
N PHE A 196 11.08 0.23 -9.57
CA PHE A 196 9.82 0.62 -10.20
C PHE A 196 9.92 1.93 -11.00
N LEU A 197 10.94 2.79 -10.77
CA LEU A 197 11.16 3.98 -11.61
C LEU A 197 11.79 3.65 -12.96
N ALA A 198 12.24 2.40 -13.16
CA ALA A 198 12.70 1.93 -14.47
C ALA A 198 11.53 1.43 -15.35
N ASP A 199 10.28 1.46 -14.87
CA ASP A 199 9.12 0.97 -15.61
C ASP A 199 8.79 1.82 -16.85
N LEU A 200 8.14 1.16 -17.82
CA LEU A 200 7.79 1.74 -19.12
C LEU A 200 6.99 3.04 -18.99
N CYS A 201 6.11 3.17 -17.98
CA CYS A 201 5.33 4.40 -17.82
C CYS A 201 6.20 5.63 -17.52
N TYR A 202 7.24 5.51 -16.68
CA TYR A 202 8.20 6.60 -16.45
C TYR A 202 9.01 6.92 -17.71
N PHE A 203 9.45 5.88 -18.44
CA PHE A 203 10.15 6.06 -19.71
C PHE A 203 9.29 6.81 -20.76
N VAL A 204 8.00 6.49 -20.85
CA VAL A 204 7.04 7.18 -21.73
C VAL A 204 6.84 8.65 -21.32
N ASN A 205 6.79 8.95 -20.02
CA ASN A 205 6.72 10.34 -19.55
C ASN A 205 7.99 11.13 -19.93
N VAL A 206 9.18 10.49 -19.87
CA VAL A 206 10.45 11.08 -20.36
C VAL A 206 10.41 11.28 -21.88
N MET A 207 9.95 10.30 -22.66
CA MET A 207 9.77 10.44 -24.11
C MET A 207 8.84 11.62 -24.46
N LEU A 208 7.75 11.79 -23.70
CA LEU A 208 6.82 12.91 -23.90
C LEU A 208 7.50 14.25 -23.60
N LEU A 209 8.24 14.38 -22.49
CA LEU A 209 9.01 15.59 -22.18
C LEU A 209 10.07 15.90 -23.26
N LEU A 210 10.77 14.88 -23.76
CA LEU A 210 11.71 15.03 -24.88
C LEU A 210 10.98 15.49 -26.15
N SER A 211 9.79 14.97 -26.43
CA SER A 211 8.96 15.39 -27.57
C SER A 211 8.40 16.80 -27.42
N LEU A 212 8.23 17.32 -26.20
CA LEU A 212 7.70 18.67 -25.94
C LEU A 212 8.77 19.76 -26.02
N TRP A 213 9.97 19.46 -25.52
CA TRP A 213 11.00 20.49 -25.26
C TRP A 213 12.27 20.33 -26.08
N VAL A 214 12.71 19.10 -26.38
CA VAL A 214 14.00 18.84 -27.03
C VAL A 214 13.85 18.56 -28.52
N PHE A 215 12.83 17.78 -28.90
CA PHE A 215 12.60 17.36 -30.28
C PHE A 215 11.15 17.55 -30.75
N PRO A 216 10.55 18.76 -30.64
CA PRO A 216 9.16 19.03 -31.07
C PRO A 216 8.93 18.83 -32.57
N ASN A 217 10.00 18.74 -33.36
CA ASN A 217 9.94 18.40 -34.77
C ASN A 217 9.93 16.88 -35.07
N SER A 218 10.27 16.03 -34.10
CA SER A 218 10.43 14.59 -34.31
C SER A 218 9.07 13.88 -34.32
N ARG A 219 8.53 13.68 -35.53
CA ARG A 219 7.29 12.94 -35.82
C ARG A 219 7.31 11.53 -35.21
N ARG A 220 8.46 10.85 -35.33
CA ARG A 220 8.71 9.48 -34.84
C ARG A 220 8.68 9.42 -33.31
N LEU A 221 9.33 10.36 -32.62
CA LEU A 221 9.29 10.43 -31.16
C LEU A 221 7.89 10.78 -30.66
N PHE A 222 7.26 11.78 -31.29
CA PHE A 222 5.90 12.20 -30.93
C PHE A 222 4.90 11.05 -31.07
N ILE A 223 4.86 10.36 -32.21
CA ILE A 223 3.88 9.28 -32.41
C ILE A 223 4.15 8.09 -31.49
N ALA A 224 5.43 7.79 -31.20
CA ALA A 224 5.78 6.75 -30.26
C ALA A 224 5.32 7.08 -28.82
N ALA A 225 5.56 8.32 -28.37
CA ALA A 225 5.07 8.81 -27.09
C ALA A 225 3.53 8.83 -27.06
N TYR A 226 2.87 9.16 -28.16
CA TYR A 226 1.41 9.12 -28.29
C TYR A 226 0.86 7.70 -28.11
N CYS A 227 1.31 6.76 -28.93
CA CYS A 227 0.86 5.37 -28.88
C CYS A 227 1.14 4.72 -27.53
N LEU A 228 2.32 4.92 -26.95
CA LEU A 228 2.64 4.35 -25.64
C LEU A 228 1.87 5.05 -24.50
N SER A 229 1.53 6.33 -24.62
CA SER A 229 0.69 7.02 -23.62
C SER A 229 -0.76 6.52 -23.63
N TYR A 230 -1.36 6.35 -24.81
CA TYR A 230 -2.73 5.85 -24.94
C TYR A 230 -2.84 4.33 -24.76
N GLY A 231 -1.88 3.58 -25.29
CA GLY A 231 -1.86 2.11 -25.24
C GLY A 231 -1.31 1.56 -23.92
N ASN A 232 -0.10 1.92 -23.51
CA ASN A 232 0.47 1.41 -22.27
C ASN A 232 -0.03 2.19 -21.04
N ASN A 233 0.17 3.50 -21.01
CA ASN A 233 -0.03 4.26 -19.77
C ASN A 233 -1.51 4.39 -19.37
N ALA A 234 -2.42 4.67 -20.30
CA ALA A 234 -3.84 4.80 -19.96
C ALA A 234 -4.46 3.47 -19.50
N TRP A 235 -4.18 2.35 -20.20
CA TRP A 235 -4.70 1.03 -19.82
C TRP A 235 -4.08 0.49 -18.52
N ALA A 236 -2.86 0.91 -18.18
CA ALA A 236 -2.26 0.63 -16.88
C ALA A 236 -3.11 1.18 -15.71
N ILE A 237 -3.96 2.19 -15.91
CA ILE A 237 -4.93 2.64 -14.87
C ILE A 237 -5.88 1.50 -14.47
N ALA A 238 -6.41 0.76 -15.45
CA ALA A 238 -7.30 -0.37 -15.21
C ALA A 238 -6.52 -1.59 -14.69
N MET A 239 -5.38 -1.93 -15.31
CA MET A 239 -4.56 -3.09 -14.93
C MET A 239 -4.07 -3.00 -13.48
N TRP A 240 -3.42 -1.89 -13.11
CA TRP A 240 -2.84 -1.69 -11.78
C TRP A 240 -3.85 -1.17 -10.76
N ARG A 241 -5.13 -1.04 -11.15
CA ARG A 241 -6.21 -0.45 -10.34
C ARG A 241 -5.81 0.90 -9.73
N ASN A 242 -5.20 1.77 -10.53
CA ASN A 242 -4.81 3.10 -10.06
C ASN A 242 -6.07 3.87 -9.61
N SER A 243 -5.98 4.44 -8.41
CA SER A 243 -7.11 5.03 -7.69
C SER A 243 -6.88 6.53 -7.48
N MET A 244 -7.91 7.34 -7.73
CA MET A 244 -7.88 8.78 -7.43
C MET A 244 -8.09 9.00 -5.93
N VAL A 245 -6.99 9.00 -5.16
CA VAL A 245 -6.99 9.07 -3.69
C VAL A 245 -6.21 10.30 -3.24
N PHE A 246 -6.92 11.40 -2.97
CA PHE A 246 -6.31 12.72 -2.80
C PHE A 246 -5.41 12.85 -1.57
N HIS A 247 -5.68 12.15 -0.45
CA HIS A 247 -4.82 12.22 0.74
C HIS A 247 -3.45 11.55 0.55
N SER A 248 -3.28 10.71 -0.47
CA SER A 248 -2.04 9.98 -0.74
C SER A 248 -1.33 10.53 -1.98
N LEU A 249 -0.32 11.37 -1.75
CA LEU A 249 0.55 11.90 -2.82
C LEU A 249 1.15 10.78 -3.69
N ASP A 250 1.39 9.59 -3.12
CA ASP A 250 1.87 8.42 -3.84
C ASP A 250 0.84 7.89 -4.87
N LYS A 251 -0.43 7.77 -4.47
CA LYS A 251 -1.53 7.38 -5.36
C LYS A 251 -1.81 8.45 -6.40
N VAL A 252 -1.81 9.73 -6.02
CA VAL A 252 -1.95 10.87 -6.95
C VAL A 252 -0.83 10.86 -7.99
N THR A 253 0.43 10.67 -7.58
CA THR A 253 1.59 10.59 -8.50
C THR A 253 1.49 9.38 -9.42
N SER A 254 1.06 8.23 -8.88
CA SER A 254 0.85 7.01 -9.65
C SER A 254 -0.26 7.18 -10.70
N LEU A 255 -1.36 7.85 -10.38
CA LEU A 255 -2.40 8.16 -11.36
C LEU A 255 -1.92 9.20 -12.37
N PHE A 256 -1.20 10.23 -11.94
CA PHE A 256 -0.65 11.30 -12.77
C PHE A 256 0.20 10.77 -13.93
N ILE A 257 1.20 9.92 -13.67
CA ILE A 257 2.09 9.37 -14.72
C ILE A 257 1.36 8.49 -15.74
N HIS A 258 0.16 8.02 -15.42
CA HIS A 258 -0.65 7.17 -16.29
C HIS A 258 -1.74 7.96 -17.05
N LEU A 259 -2.39 8.92 -16.39
CA LEU A 259 -3.53 9.68 -16.92
C LEU A 259 -3.15 10.99 -17.60
N MET A 260 -2.15 11.73 -17.11
CA MET A 260 -1.84 13.05 -17.68
C MET A 260 -1.17 13.00 -19.06
N PRO A 261 -0.30 12.04 -19.41
CA PRO A 261 0.24 11.94 -20.77
C PRO A 261 -0.83 11.91 -21.87
N PRO A 262 -1.85 11.02 -21.88
CA PRO A 262 -2.89 11.04 -22.90
C PRO A 262 -3.77 12.30 -22.86
N VAL A 263 -4.01 12.88 -21.67
CA VAL A 263 -4.74 14.17 -21.51
C VAL A 263 -4.01 15.32 -22.19
N VAL A 264 -2.70 15.48 -21.96
CA VAL A 264 -1.89 16.54 -22.57
C VAL A 264 -1.82 16.36 -24.08
N LEU A 265 -1.60 15.12 -24.52
CA LEU A 265 -1.62 14.76 -25.95
C LEU A 265 -2.98 15.02 -26.59
N HIS A 266 -4.11 14.81 -25.89
CA HIS A 266 -5.43 15.17 -26.39
C HIS A 266 -5.52 16.68 -26.64
N CYS A 267 -5.07 17.49 -25.68
CA CYS A 267 -5.08 18.95 -25.81
C CYS A 267 -4.23 19.40 -27.00
N MET A 268 -2.99 18.91 -27.09
CA MET A 268 -2.05 19.20 -28.18
C MET A 268 -2.61 18.82 -29.56
N VAL A 269 -3.28 17.66 -29.68
CA VAL A 269 -3.72 17.09 -30.96
C VAL A 269 -5.09 17.62 -31.41
N HIS A 270 -6.00 17.89 -30.47
CA HIS A 270 -7.43 18.10 -30.78
C HIS A 270 -8.05 19.39 -30.24
N LEU A 271 -7.40 20.10 -29.31
CA LEU A 271 -7.98 21.28 -28.67
C LEU A 271 -7.20 22.59 -28.96
N CYS A 272 -5.89 22.51 -29.22
CA CYS A 272 -5.11 23.69 -29.60
C CYS A 272 -5.48 24.18 -31.01
N ASP A 273 -5.47 25.51 -31.21
CA ASP A 273 -5.67 26.13 -32.52
C ASP A 273 -4.62 25.65 -33.55
N PRO A 274 -4.99 25.49 -34.84
CA PRO A 274 -4.08 24.98 -35.87
C PRO A 274 -2.79 25.79 -36.03
N GLU A 275 -2.85 27.11 -35.90
CA GLU A 275 -1.67 27.99 -35.99
C GLU A 275 -0.71 27.78 -34.82
N PHE A 276 -1.22 27.80 -33.59
CA PHE A 276 -0.44 27.49 -32.39
C PHE A 276 0.12 26.06 -32.45
N GLN A 277 -0.69 25.08 -32.88
CA GLN A 277 -0.27 23.69 -33.03
C GLN A 277 0.86 23.57 -34.08
N ALA A 278 0.79 24.26 -35.21
CA ALA A 278 1.84 24.24 -36.22
C ALA A 278 3.14 24.89 -35.73
N ALA A 279 3.06 26.02 -35.01
CA ALA A 279 4.21 26.72 -34.47
C ALA A 279 4.88 25.96 -33.30
N ARG A 280 4.08 25.48 -32.34
CA ARG A 280 4.58 24.89 -31.09
C ARG A 280 4.77 23.37 -31.16
N PHE A 281 3.92 22.67 -31.90
CA PHE A 281 3.91 21.20 -32.02
C PHE A 281 3.99 20.74 -33.50
N PRO A 282 5.02 21.17 -34.27
CA PRO A 282 5.09 20.96 -35.72
C PRO A 282 5.09 19.48 -36.15
N ALA A 283 5.47 18.56 -35.26
CA ALA A 283 5.27 17.12 -35.49
C ALA A 283 3.79 16.73 -35.66
N VAL A 284 2.89 17.28 -34.84
CA VAL A 284 1.44 16.99 -34.88
C VAL A 284 0.84 17.45 -36.19
N ALA A 285 1.09 18.71 -36.55
CA ALA A 285 0.58 19.31 -37.78
C ALA A 285 1.00 18.50 -39.01
N ARG A 286 2.29 18.16 -39.15
CA ARG A 286 2.79 17.36 -40.29
C ARG A 286 2.21 15.95 -40.37
N ILE A 287 2.00 15.28 -39.23
CA ILE A 287 1.36 13.94 -39.24
C ILE A 287 -0.10 14.06 -39.69
N LYS A 288 -0.82 15.10 -39.26
CA LYS A 288 -2.22 15.32 -39.66
C LYS A 288 -2.42 15.82 -41.10
N THR A 289 -1.47 16.54 -41.69
CA THR A 289 -1.65 17.16 -43.03
C THR A 289 -0.85 16.52 -44.15
N THR A 290 0.37 16.03 -43.87
CA THR A 290 1.31 15.59 -44.92
C THR A 290 1.50 14.08 -44.93
N GLU A 291 1.67 13.46 -43.75
CA GLU A 291 2.18 12.08 -43.67
C GLU A 291 1.14 11.03 -43.34
N LEU A 292 0.01 11.42 -42.72
CA LEU A 292 -1.19 10.60 -42.53
C LEU A 292 -0.89 9.18 -42.00
N TYR A 293 -0.05 9.10 -40.95
CA TYR A 293 0.41 7.83 -40.37
C TYR A 293 -0.75 6.89 -40.07
N GLY A 294 -0.67 5.68 -40.63
CA GLY A 294 -1.63 4.61 -40.38
C GLY A 294 -1.27 3.78 -39.15
N LEU A 295 -2.10 2.78 -38.87
CA LEU A 295 -1.87 1.81 -37.78
C LEU A 295 -0.47 1.19 -37.82
N ARG A 296 0.00 0.83 -39.02
CA ARG A 296 1.32 0.22 -39.23
C ARG A 296 2.45 1.14 -38.77
N ASP A 297 2.44 2.40 -39.18
CA ASP A 297 3.48 3.38 -38.84
C ASP A 297 3.45 3.69 -37.34
N MET A 298 2.25 3.87 -36.79
CA MET A 298 2.01 4.11 -35.36
C MET A 298 2.56 2.97 -34.49
N ILE A 299 2.34 1.71 -34.87
CA ILE A 299 2.91 0.55 -34.17
C ILE A 299 4.44 0.51 -34.34
N ILE A 300 4.97 0.57 -35.57
CA ILE A 300 6.42 0.46 -35.82
C ILE A 300 7.21 1.51 -35.02
N TRP A 301 6.77 2.77 -35.03
CA TRP A 301 7.45 3.84 -34.32
C TRP A 301 7.32 3.74 -32.80
N ALA A 302 6.24 3.16 -32.27
CA ALA A 302 6.10 2.88 -30.83
C ALA A 302 6.90 1.65 -30.37
N THR A 303 6.99 0.63 -31.21
CA THR A 303 7.73 -0.61 -30.99
C THR A 303 9.24 -0.37 -30.83
N PHE A 304 9.83 0.56 -31.60
CA PHE A 304 11.27 0.83 -31.52
C PHE A 304 11.75 1.32 -30.12
N PRO A 305 11.19 2.39 -29.52
CA PRO A 305 11.54 2.80 -28.16
C PRO A 305 11.04 1.82 -27.10
N TYR A 306 9.95 1.08 -27.33
CA TYR A 306 9.57 -0.04 -26.46
C TYR A 306 10.70 -1.06 -26.38
N PHE A 307 11.28 -1.49 -27.51
CA PHE A 307 12.40 -2.45 -27.50
C PHE A 307 13.66 -1.88 -26.84
N ILE A 308 13.99 -0.60 -27.07
CA ILE A 308 15.10 0.07 -26.37
C ILE A 308 14.87 0.00 -24.85
N TRP A 309 13.66 0.31 -24.38
CA TRP A 309 13.30 0.18 -22.97
C TRP A 309 13.38 -1.27 -22.47
N GLN A 310 12.78 -2.23 -23.18
CA GLN A 310 12.74 -3.65 -22.80
C GLN A 310 14.15 -4.23 -22.66
N ILE A 311 15.03 -3.94 -23.61
CA ILE A 311 16.44 -4.35 -23.62
C ILE A 311 17.19 -3.69 -22.45
N SER A 312 17.02 -2.38 -22.26
CA SER A 312 17.67 -1.63 -21.17
C SER A 312 17.23 -2.12 -19.79
N TYR A 313 15.94 -2.43 -19.62
CA TYR A 313 15.38 -3.00 -18.41
C TYR A 313 15.91 -4.42 -18.16
N HIS A 314 15.90 -5.30 -19.17
CA HIS A 314 16.41 -6.66 -19.03
C HIS A 314 17.89 -6.67 -18.62
N PHE A 315 18.76 -6.01 -19.36
CA PHE A 315 20.19 -6.00 -19.03
C PHE A 315 20.50 -5.22 -17.74
N GLY A 316 19.90 -4.04 -17.56
CA GLY A 316 20.18 -3.14 -16.44
C GLY A 316 19.63 -3.61 -15.10
N ILE A 317 18.44 -4.23 -15.10
CA ILE A 317 17.73 -4.71 -13.90
C ILE A 317 17.75 -6.24 -13.86
N SER A 318 17.07 -6.91 -14.80
CA SER A 318 16.86 -8.36 -14.71
C SER A 318 18.11 -9.23 -14.82
N VAL A 319 19.19 -8.76 -15.45
CA VAL A 319 20.48 -9.46 -15.52
C VAL A 319 21.45 -8.92 -14.47
N ARG A 320 21.73 -7.61 -14.48
CA ARG A 320 22.76 -7.02 -13.61
C ARG A 320 22.35 -6.90 -12.12
N LYS A 321 21.07 -7.10 -11.76
CA LYS A 321 20.59 -7.01 -10.36
C LYS A 321 19.93 -8.30 -9.86
N ARG A 322 20.14 -9.45 -10.51
CA ARG A 322 19.58 -10.76 -10.13
C ARG A 322 19.70 -11.05 -8.64
N ASP A 323 20.90 -10.91 -8.08
CA ASP A 323 21.16 -11.19 -6.66
C ASP A 323 20.38 -10.25 -5.72
N LYS A 324 20.13 -9.01 -6.13
CA LYS A 324 19.35 -8.04 -5.35
C LYS A 324 17.84 -8.27 -5.46
N ILE A 325 17.37 -8.83 -6.58
CA ILE A 325 15.98 -9.27 -6.76
C ILE A 325 15.74 -10.56 -5.96
N ALA A 326 16.69 -11.51 -6.00
CA ALA A 326 16.69 -12.72 -5.17
C ALA A 326 16.75 -12.41 -3.67
N ALA A 327 17.47 -11.36 -3.27
CA ALA A 327 17.45 -10.80 -1.91
C ALA A 327 16.15 -10.05 -1.54
N GLY A 328 15.05 -10.24 -2.30
CA GLY A 328 13.72 -9.77 -1.96
C GLY A 328 13.38 -8.34 -2.38
N ARG A 329 14.20 -7.65 -3.20
CA ARG A 329 13.80 -6.35 -3.75
C ARG A 329 12.73 -6.54 -4.85
N PRO A 330 11.52 -6.01 -4.68
CA PRO A 330 10.47 -6.17 -5.68
C PRO A 330 10.78 -5.40 -6.96
N THR A 331 10.34 -5.97 -8.07
CA THR A 331 10.32 -5.38 -9.41
C THR A 331 8.94 -5.62 -10.00
N SER A 332 8.57 -4.91 -11.06
CA SER A 332 7.24 -5.06 -11.66
C SER A 332 6.99 -6.46 -12.23
N PHE A 333 8.05 -7.16 -12.65
CA PHE A 333 8.00 -8.58 -12.99
C PHE A 333 7.65 -9.46 -11.79
N THR A 334 8.43 -9.38 -10.69
CA THR A 334 8.19 -10.24 -9.51
C THR A 334 6.87 -9.92 -8.82
N TRP A 335 6.46 -8.66 -8.82
CA TRP A 335 5.16 -8.21 -8.32
C TRP A 335 4.02 -8.77 -9.16
N LEU A 336 4.03 -8.58 -10.49
CA LEU A 336 2.92 -9.05 -11.34
C LEU A 336 2.84 -10.58 -11.36
N LEU A 337 3.97 -11.29 -11.35
CA LEU A 337 4.03 -12.75 -11.26
C LEU A 337 3.41 -13.29 -9.95
N LYS A 338 3.59 -12.57 -8.82
CA LYS A 338 2.90 -12.88 -7.55
C LYS A 338 1.41 -12.57 -7.66
N SER A 339 1.06 -11.33 -7.99
CA SER A 339 -0.31 -10.81 -7.94
C SER A 339 -1.26 -11.52 -8.92
N TYR A 340 -0.77 -11.98 -10.07
CA TYR A 340 -1.58 -12.64 -11.10
C TYR A 340 -1.49 -14.17 -11.08
N LYS A 341 -0.81 -14.78 -10.08
CA LYS A 341 -0.61 -16.24 -9.94
C LYS A 341 -1.89 -17.07 -10.16
N ASN A 342 -3.03 -16.59 -9.68
CA ASN A 342 -4.29 -17.33 -9.72
C ASN A 342 -5.09 -17.18 -11.04
N THR A 343 -4.69 -16.25 -11.92
CA THR A 343 -5.31 -16.05 -13.24
C THR A 343 -4.96 -17.16 -14.22
N TRP A 344 -5.73 -17.34 -15.30
CA TRP A 344 -5.44 -18.36 -16.32
C TRP A 344 -4.05 -18.17 -16.96
N ILE A 345 -3.70 -16.93 -17.34
CA ILE A 345 -2.41 -16.58 -17.93
C ILE A 345 -1.29 -16.78 -16.90
N GLY A 346 -1.49 -16.35 -15.65
CA GLY A 346 -0.55 -16.60 -14.56
C GLY A 346 -0.30 -18.09 -14.32
N LYS A 347 -1.34 -18.92 -14.32
CA LYS A 347 -1.23 -20.39 -14.23
C LYS A 347 -0.45 -21.02 -15.39
N ILE A 348 -0.50 -20.44 -16.60
CA ILE A 348 0.34 -20.87 -17.72
C ILE A 348 1.80 -20.49 -17.48
N VAL A 349 2.08 -19.24 -17.09
CA VAL A 349 3.45 -18.77 -16.82
C VAL A 349 4.09 -19.56 -15.66
N HIS A 350 3.36 -19.79 -14.56
CA HIS A 350 3.86 -20.59 -13.42
C HIS A 350 4.08 -22.08 -13.74
N LYS A 351 3.53 -22.61 -14.84
CA LYS A 351 3.85 -23.96 -15.33
C LYS A 351 5.14 -24.02 -16.17
N LEU A 352 5.67 -22.88 -16.61
CA LEU A 352 6.93 -22.84 -17.35
C LEU A 352 8.12 -22.96 -16.38
N PRO A 353 9.23 -23.61 -16.80
CA PRO A 353 10.50 -23.55 -16.10
C PRO A 353 10.91 -22.11 -15.79
N THR A 354 11.52 -21.85 -14.64
CA THR A 354 11.88 -20.50 -14.14
C THR A 354 12.66 -19.67 -15.16
N GLN A 355 13.48 -20.30 -15.99
CA GLN A 355 14.27 -19.68 -17.06
C GLN A 355 13.39 -19.11 -18.20
N LEU A 356 12.22 -19.69 -18.44
CA LEU A 356 11.27 -19.27 -19.47
C LEU A 356 10.19 -18.32 -18.96
N GLN A 357 10.01 -18.18 -17.64
CA GLN A 357 9.01 -17.29 -17.05
C GLN A 357 9.28 -15.82 -17.38
N GLU A 358 10.54 -15.37 -17.33
CA GLU A 358 10.90 -14.00 -17.70
C GLU A 358 10.69 -13.74 -19.22
N PRO A 359 11.24 -14.54 -20.17
CA PRO A 359 10.95 -14.37 -21.60
C PRO A 359 9.46 -14.42 -21.95
N ALA A 360 8.70 -15.35 -21.36
CA ALA A 360 7.25 -15.45 -21.57
C ALA A 360 6.52 -14.19 -21.09
N PHE A 361 6.93 -13.63 -19.95
CA PHE A 361 6.41 -12.36 -19.45
C PHE A 361 6.71 -11.20 -20.41
N MET A 362 7.93 -11.08 -20.94
CA MET A 362 8.26 -10.03 -21.90
C MET A 362 7.42 -10.13 -23.17
N PHE A 363 7.20 -11.36 -23.67
CA PHE A 363 6.33 -11.59 -24.82
C PHE A 363 4.88 -11.20 -24.52
N ILE A 364 4.31 -11.64 -23.39
CA ILE A 364 2.95 -11.26 -22.97
C ILE A 364 2.82 -9.74 -22.81
N GLN A 365 3.81 -9.09 -22.19
CA GLN A 365 3.82 -7.63 -21.98
C GLN A 365 3.86 -6.89 -23.32
N TYR A 366 4.70 -7.30 -24.27
CA TYR A 366 4.76 -6.70 -25.60
C TYR A 366 3.48 -6.96 -26.41
N SER A 367 2.94 -8.17 -26.38
CA SER A 367 1.65 -8.49 -27.02
C SER A 367 0.51 -7.64 -26.46
N TYR A 368 0.48 -7.43 -25.13
CA TYR A 368 -0.48 -6.54 -24.49
C TYR A 368 -0.30 -5.09 -24.93
N ALA A 369 0.94 -4.59 -24.99
CA ALA A 369 1.23 -3.24 -25.47
C ALA A 369 0.79 -3.03 -26.93
N VAL A 370 1.05 -3.99 -27.82
CA VAL A 370 0.57 -3.92 -29.23
C VAL A 370 -0.97 -3.94 -29.28
N LEU A 371 -1.62 -4.81 -28.51
CA LEU A 371 -3.08 -4.92 -28.44
C LEU A 371 -3.73 -3.61 -27.99
N THR A 372 -3.22 -2.98 -26.92
CA THR A 372 -3.76 -1.72 -26.41
C THR A 372 -3.41 -0.52 -27.28
N MET A 373 -2.39 -0.62 -28.14
CA MET A 373 -2.07 0.40 -29.14
C MET A 373 -2.94 0.33 -30.40
N LEU A 374 -3.67 -0.76 -30.67
CA LEU A 374 -4.50 -0.90 -31.87
C LEU A 374 -5.53 0.24 -32.10
N PRO A 375 -6.20 0.79 -31.08
CA PRO A 375 -7.15 1.89 -31.28
C PRO A 375 -6.49 3.29 -31.40
N CYS A 376 -5.18 3.41 -31.24
CA CYS A 376 -4.49 4.71 -31.25
C CYS A 376 -4.73 5.56 -32.52
N PRO A 377 -4.82 5.01 -33.75
CA PRO A 377 -5.17 5.80 -34.92
C PRO A 377 -6.56 6.45 -34.79
N LEU A 378 -7.55 5.72 -34.26
CA LEU A 378 -8.91 6.23 -34.06
C LEU A 378 -8.91 7.41 -33.08
N TRP A 379 -8.16 7.30 -31.98
CA TRP A 379 -7.99 8.40 -31.03
C TRP A 379 -7.16 9.56 -31.61
N PHE A 380 -6.20 9.30 -32.50
CA PHE A 380 -5.38 10.35 -33.08
C PHE A 380 -6.14 11.22 -34.10
N TYR A 381 -7.02 10.60 -34.91
CA TYR A 381 -7.81 11.31 -35.92
C TYR A 381 -9.17 11.80 -35.43
N HIS A 382 -9.83 11.13 -34.47
CA HIS A 382 -11.15 11.52 -33.97
C HIS A 382 -11.11 12.08 -32.55
N ARG A 383 -11.30 13.40 -32.42
CA ARG A 383 -11.41 14.13 -31.13
C ARG A 383 -12.38 13.45 -30.17
N SER A 384 -13.60 13.13 -30.62
CA SER A 384 -14.64 12.56 -29.76
C SER A 384 -14.27 11.19 -29.19
N LEU A 385 -13.66 10.30 -29.99
CA LEU A 385 -13.24 8.97 -29.51
C LEU A 385 -12.11 9.09 -28.48
N SER A 386 -11.17 10.00 -28.71
CA SER A 386 -10.08 10.31 -27.78
C SER A 386 -10.59 10.88 -26.46
N ALA A 387 -11.53 11.83 -26.51
CA ALA A 387 -12.16 12.40 -25.32
C ALA A 387 -12.93 11.34 -24.52
N VAL A 388 -13.77 10.53 -25.18
CA VAL A 388 -14.52 9.44 -24.53
C VAL A 388 -13.58 8.43 -23.87
N PHE A 389 -12.50 8.02 -24.54
CA PHE A 389 -11.53 7.08 -23.95
C PHE A 389 -10.88 7.65 -22.69
N ILE A 390 -10.41 8.91 -22.73
CA ILE A 390 -9.82 9.60 -21.57
C ILE A 390 -10.83 9.74 -20.43
N SER A 391 -12.08 10.11 -20.73
CA SER A 391 -13.15 10.20 -19.73
C SER A 391 -13.42 8.85 -19.08
N VAL A 392 -13.47 7.76 -19.85
CA VAL A 392 -13.70 6.40 -19.34
C VAL A 392 -12.56 5.95 -18.41
N VAL A 393 -11.29 6.11 -18.79
CA VAL A 393 -10.17 5.73 -17.89
C VAL A 393 -10.07 6.68 -16.67
N GLY A 394 -10.46 7.95 -16.84
CA GLY A 394 -10.61 8.91 -15.75
C GLY A 394 -11.66 8.47 -14.73
N TRP A 395 -12.89 8.20 -15.17
CA TRP A 395 -13.98 7.69 -14.33
C TRP A 395 -13.63 6.34 -13.69
N TRP A 396 -12.92 5.46 -14.39
CA TRP A 396 -12.43 4.20 -13.82
C TRP A 396 -11.50 4.44 -12.63
N SER A 397 -10.60 5.44 -12.71
CA SER A 397 -9.73 5.83 -11.59
C SER A 397 -10.49 6.46 -10.42
N VAL A 398 -11.57 7.19 -10.69
CA VAL A 398 -12.48 7.75 -9.68
C VAL A 398 -13.25 6.64 -8.98
N TYR A 399 -13.79 5.68 -9.73
CA TYR A 399 -14.47 4.50 -9.17
C TYR A 399 -13.52 3.68 -8.28
N ASN A 400 -12.30 3.38 -8.75
CA ASN A 400 -11.26 2.75 -7.94
C ASN A 400 -10.92 3.56 -6.66
N GLY A 401 -10.97 4.90 -6.74
CA GLY A 401 -10.83 5.80 -5.60
C GLY A 401 -11.99 5.68 -4.60
N ALA A 402 -13.22 5.70 -5.09
CA ALA A 402 -14.43 5.55 -4.27
C ALA A 402 -14.46 4.19 -3.54
N THR A 403 -14.17 3.08 -4.24
CA THR A 403 -14.01 1.75 -3.63
C THR A 403 -12.96 1.75 -2.52
N TYR A 404 -11.83 2.45 -2.70
CA TYR A 404 -10.80 2.56 -1.67
C TYR A 404 -11.28 3.38 -0.45
N TYR A 405 -11.93 4.53 -0.68
CA TYR A 405 -12.48 5.38 0.38
C TYR A 405 -13.66 4.76 1.14
N ILE A 406 -14.45 3.87 0.51
CA ILE A 406 -15.65 3.27 1.12
C ILE A 406 -15.30 1.90 1.70
N ASP A 407 -14.85 0.95 0.88
CA ASP A 407 -14.72 -0.45 1.30
C ASP A 407 -13.45 -0.71 2.09
N VAL A 408 -12.31 -0.18 1.63
CA VAL A 408 -11.01 -0.44 2.28
C VAL A 408 -10.92 0.36 3.57
N PHE A 409 -11.16 1.67 3.53
CA PHE A 409 -11.16 2.53 4.71
C PHE A 409 -12.26 2.12 5.71
N GLY A 410 -13.47 1.78 5.24
CA GLY A 410 -14.58 1.33 6.10
C GLY A 410 -14.29 0.02 6.83
N LYS A 411 -13.77 -1.01 6.14
CA LYS A 411 -13.39 -2.29 6.78
C LYS A 411 -12.20 -2.12 7.72
N ARG A 412 -11.21 -1.30 7.35
CA ARG A 412 -10.08 -0.95 8.23
C ARG A 412 -10.58 -0.29 9.53
N PHE A 413 -11.46 0.71 9.40
CA PHE A 413 -12.07 1.39 10.53
C PHE A 413 -12.84 0.44 11.46
N GLN A 414 -13.63 -0.48 10.90
CA GLN A 414 -14.35 -1.50 11.68
C GLN A 414 -13.38 -2.39 12.48
N LYS A 415 -12.31 -2.89 11.82
CA LYS A 415 -11.29 -3.73 12.45
C LYS A 415 -10.56 -3.00 13.58
N GLU A 416 -10.16 -1.75 13.36
CA GLU A 416 -9.47 -0.93 14.37
C GLU A 416 -10.40 -0.57 15.55
N LEU A 417 -11.69 -0.34 15.29
CA LEU A 417 -12.70 -0.14 16.33
C LEU A 417 -12.96 -1.42 17.16
N GLU A 418 -12.90 -2.60 16.54
CA GLU A 418 -12.94 -3.88 17.25
C GLU A 418 -11.70 -4.13 18.11
N GLU A 419 -10.51 -3.82 17.59
CA GLU A 419 -9.24 -3.89 18.33
C GLU A 419 -9.30 -2.97 19.56
N PHE A 420 -9.75 -1.72 19.40
CA PHE A 420 -9.97 -0.78 20.52
C PHE A 420 -10.98 -1.28 21.55
N LYS A 421 -12.10 -1.88 21.12
CA LYS A 421 -13.08 -2.52 22.03
C LYS A 421 -12.45 -3.68 22.82
N LYS A 422 -11.65 -4.53 22.14
CA LYS A 422 -10.93 -5.66 22.77
C LYS A 422 -9.87 -5.16 23.77
N GLU A 423 -9.17 -4.06 23.49
CA GLU A 423 -8.25 -3.45 24.45
C GLU A 423 -9.00 -2.84 25.64
N ALA A 424 -10.03 -2.01 25.42
CA ALA A 424 -10.82 -1.40 26.48
C ALA A 424 -11.43 -2.44 27.45
N ALA A 425 -11.90 -3.58 26.92
CA ALA A 425 -12.38 -4.69 27.73
C ALA A 425 -11.28 -5.32 28.62
N LYS A 426 -10.04 -5.44 28.11
CA LYS A 426 -8.89 -5.91 28.92
C LYS A 426 -8.55 -4.94 30.05
N TRP A 427 -8.62 -3.62 29.81
CA TRP A 427 -8.40 -2.61 30.87
C TRP A 427 -9.45 -2.73 31.97
N GLN A 428 -10.73 -2.85 31.61
CA GLN A 428 -11.83 -3.04 32.58
C GLN A 428 -11.69 -4.34 33.39
N GLN A 429 -11.23 -5.44 32.76
CA GLN A 429 -10.93 -6.69 33.46
C GLN A 429 -9.75 -6.54 34.44
N TYR A 430 -8.72 -5.76 34.08
CA TYR A 430 -7.58 -5.49 34.96
C TYR A 430 -7.99 -4.68 36.22
N GLU A 431 -8.82 -3.65 36.05
CA GLU A 431 -9.37 -2.89 37.19
C GLU A 431 -10.29 -3.74 38.07
N GLY A 432 -11.12 -4.60 37.46
CA GLY A 432 -11.97 -5.57 38.18
C GLY A 432 -11.19 -6.64 38.96
N GLY A 433 -10.01 -7.04 38.49
CA GLY A 433 -9.12 -7.95 39.21
C GLY A 433 -8.45 -7.30 40.43
N HIS A 434 -8.01 -6.05 40.28
CA HIS A 434 -7.32 -5.32 41.34
C HIS A 434 -8.26 -4.91 42.49
N SER A 435 -9.51 -4.55 42.19
CA SER A 435 -10.53 -4.26 43.21
C SER A 435 -10.91 -5.51 44.01
N ARG A 436 -11.02 -6.68 43.35
CA ARG A 436 -11.32 -7.96 44.02
C ARG A 436 -10.19 -8.40 44.96
N SER A 437 -8.93 -8.27 44.52
CA SER A 437 -7.75 -8.54 45.35
C SER A 437 -7.67 -7.62 46.57
N THR A 438 -7.94 -6.32 46.42
CA THR A 438 -7.93 -5.38 47.57
C THR A 438 -9.10 -5.57 48.53
N SER A 439 -10.26 -6.07 48.07
CA SER A 439 -11.33 -6.50 48.98
C SER A 439 -10.97 -7.76 49.78
N GLU A 440 -10.36 -8.77 49.15
CA GLU A 440 -9.95 -10.01 49.86
C GLU A 440 -8.85 -9.74 50.90
N VAL A 441 -7.89 -8.85 50.60
CA VAL A 441 -6.86 -8.43 51.56
C VAL A 441 -7.47 -7.67 52.75
N ASN A 442 -8.44 -6.78 52.54
CA ASN A 442 -9.11 -6.07 53.63
C ASN A 442 -9.99 -6.99 54.51
N VAL A 443 -10.70 -7.95 53.91
CA VAL A 443 -11.50 -8.93 54.68
C VAL A 443 -10.58 -9.82 55.52
N LYS A 444 -9.42 -10.22 55.00
CA LYS A 444 -8.45 -11.02 55.74
C LYS A 444 -7.82 -10.24 56.90
N LEU A 445 -7.47 -8.97 56.68
CA LEU A 445 -6.91 -8.10 57.72
C LEU A 445 -7.92 -7.78 58.85
N LEU A 446 -9.22 -7.73 58.55
CA LEU A 446 -10.28 -7.60 59.55
C LEU A 446 -10.46 -8.87 60.39
N HIS A 447 -10.29 -10.06 59.79
CA HIS A 447 -10.38 -11.34 60.49
C HIS A 447 -9.18 -11.62 61.40
N ASP A 448 -8.01 -11.05 61.10
CA ASP A 448 -6.78 -11.20 61.91
C ASP A 448 -6.71 -10.22 63.12
N LEU A 449 -7.70 -9.33 63.29
CA LEU A 449 -7.73 -8.33 64.37
C LEU A 449 -8.70 -8.64 65.53
N ASP A 450 -9.60 -9.63 65.40
CA ASP A 450 -10.55 -10.01 66.46
C ASP A 450 -10.08 -11.24 67.26
N GLY A 451 -8.92 -11.09 67.92
CA GLY A 451 -8.29 -12.10 68.76
C GLY A 451 -8.86 -12.16 70.18
N GLY A 452 -10.16 -12.47 70.34
CA GLY A 452 -10.83 -12.71 71.62
C GLY A 452 -10.94 -14.21 71.98
N PRO A 453 -11.02 -14.59 73.28
CA PRO A 453 -10.80 -15.97 73.71
C PRO A 453 -11.94 -16.94 73.37
N LYS A 454 -11.56 -18.18 73.04
CA LYS A 454 -12.49 -19.31 72.81
C LYS A 454 -13.33 -19.60 74.05
N VAL A 455 -14.65 -19.65 73.86
CA VAL A 455 -15.58 -20.32 74.77
C VAL A 455 -16.29 -21.43 74.01
N SER A 456 -16.40 -22.60 74.65
CA SER A 456 -17.04 -23.81 74.11
C SER A 456 -18.57 -23.72 74.19
N GLY A 457 -19.28 -24.13 73.14
CA GLY A 457 -20.75 -24.20 73.14
C GLY A 457 -21.32 -24.98 71.95
N SER A 458 -21.97 -26.09 72.29
CA SER A 458 -22.76 -27.05 71.50
C SER A 458 -23.74 -26.52 70.42
N ASP A 459 -23.84 -27.34 69.36
CA ASP A 459 -25.08 -27.79 68.67
C ASP A 459 -25.89 -26.92 67.68
N ALA A 460 -26.52 -27.70 66.77
CA ALA A 460 -27.78 -27.49 66.06
C ALA A 460 -27.81 -26.88 64.63
N SER A 461 -27.97 -27.80 63.68
CA SER A 461 -28.95 -27.79 62.56
C SER A 461 -29.01 -26.63 61.55
N ALA A 462 -28.90 -27.00 60.27
CA ALA A 462 -29.49 -26.25 59.15
C ALA A 462 -31.03 -26.20 59.25
N PRO A 463 -31.69 -25.24 58.56
CA PRO A 463 -32.51 -25.69 57.43
C PRO A 463 -32.48 -24.77 56.19
N SER A 464 -33.08 -25.30 55.13
CA SER A 464 -33.39 -24.66 53.85
C SER A 464 -34.59 -23.70 53.91
N THR A 465 -34.74 -22.85 52.88
CA THR A 465 -35.96 -22.24 52.29
C THR A 465 -35.61 -20.84 51.72
N THR A 466 -36.31 -20.21 50.76
CA THR A 466 -37.14 -20.65 49.62
C THR A 466 -37.24 -19.46 48.66
N THR A 467 -37.28 -19.68 47.35
CA THR A 467 -37.57 -18.64 46.34
C THR A 467 -39.06 -18.29 46.28
N PRO A 468 -39.44 -17.01 46.14
CA PRO A 468 -40.74 -16.63 45.60
C PRO A 468 -40.65 -16.27 44.12
N ASN A 469 -41.53 -16.90 43.35
CA ASN A 469 -41.77 -16.67 41.93
C ASN A 469 -42.76 -15.51 41.77
N LEU A 470 -42.56 -14.60 40.81
CA LEU A 470 -43.57 -13.61 40.42
C LEU A 470 -43.78 -13.65 38.90
N LYS A 471 -45.05 -13.84 38.54
CA LYS A 471 -45.51 -14.29 37.23
C LYS A 471 -46.27 -13.17 36.51
N GLU A 472 -46.09 -13.10 35.19
CA GLU A 472 -47.01 -12.52 34.20
C GLU A 472 -47.64 -11.13 34.44
N ARG A 473 -47.31 -10.20 33.54
CA ARG A 473 -48.36 -9.61 32.69
C ARG A 473 -47.83 -9.16 31.34
N ASN A 474 -48.48 -9.62 30.28
CA ASN A 474 -48.35 -9.15 28.91
C ASN A 474 -49.77 -9.12 28.31
N PRO A 475 -50.13 -8.11 27.50
CA PRO A 475 -50.96 -8.42 26.34
C PRO A 475 -50.54 -7.69 25.05
N ALA A 476 -50.89 -8.33 23.93
CA ALA A 476 -51.10 -7.86 22.54
C ALA A 476 -50.58 -6.45 22.12
N ALA A 477 -49.80 -6.29 21.03
CA ALA A 477 -49.96 -6.75 19.64
C ALA A 477 -50.98 -5.96 18.81
N GLU A 478 -50.47 -5.01 18.02
CA GLU A 478 -51.01 -4.31 16.82
C GLU A 478 -49.90 -3.34 16.35
N SER A 479 -49.77 -2.89 15.10
CA SER A 479 -50.07 -3.44 13.77
C SER A 479 -49.34 -2.55 12.74
N ILE A 480 -48.90 -3.11 11.60
CA ILE A 480 -48.30 -2.33 10.49
C ILE A 480 -49.40 -1.53 9.77
N PRO A 481 -49.09 -0.33 9.26
CA PRO A 481 -49.36 -0.10 7.84
C PRO A 481 -48.17 0.53 7.09
N ALA A 482 -48.09 0.24 5.80
CA ALA A 482 -47.29 0.98 4.84
C ALA A 482 -48.21 1.91 4.03
N GLU A 483 -47.75 3.11 3.65
CA GLU A 483 -47.71 3.59 2.25
C GLU A 483 -47.22 5.05 2.12
N ASN A 484 -46.56 5.31 0.99
CA ASN A 484 -46.47 6.56 0.20
C ASN A 484 -46.25 7.92 0.90
N GLN A 485 -45.03 8.46 0.74
CA GLN A 485 -44.77 9.55 -0.21
C GLN A 485 -43.32 9.52 -0.70
#